data_AF-A0A7S6MWT2-F1
#
_entry.id   AF-A0A7S6MWT2-F1
#
_cell.length_a   1.000
_cell.length_b   1.000
_cell.length_c   1.000
_cell.angle_alpha   90.00
_cell.angle_beta   90.00
_cell.angle_gamma   90.00
#
_symmetry.space_group_name_H-M   'P 1'
#
loop_
_entity.id
_entity.type
_entity.pdbx_description
1 polymer ?
#
loop_
_entity_poly.entity_id
_entity_poly.type
_entity_poly.pdbx_seq_one_letter_code
_entity_poly.pdbx_strand_id
1 'polypeptide(L)'
;MSVAEELRLRAEDLRKNKKFRLAIPKYRELWEEHPEERTKWDGWGYATCLLKEKKYDDAYDVCHAVYQMDPNFVFNNGLYAWSIYKREMLKERVNNPENFFRLARLITSITSQNESQSPYTKTVFRVLDYLDRKEDYPADEILEWLGKVDYKKLPTEAEVYTNRHGKQVSPASFFEQYYTFKAKALYKKERYQESIDLCKEAFEVIRNFHNNNDIWLLRRVALSNVKLGRYDLALEQLHDILDENSRWFVMKDIADIYVLTGRNEEAIQMLTGAALLPGETSKKTKMFELMVDLYKKSEQRQIAEQVVRLMVSIEQKKQEPMEQVLLDLCAEFNIPADQQYEMQPILNECRAFWQKEMFKLRDPFTGRIDKLQKDINLGYIKAGGSKNFVLPFRISEAHTTEEMPLVRNMKVSYYVADLFDPKKNRYIRHAVEVTPVPETPKPEKKETEGGETSQAETAPQAEAPVQTEQTVEPEPVNEAPAESEAPAKPRKKKVKKEEETNQDGW
;
A
#
# COMPACT_ATOMS: atom_id res chain seq x y z
N MET A 1 -47.24 41.14 24.86
CA MET A 1 -46.41 40.04 24.31
C MET A 1 -47.05 39.65 23.00
N SER A 2 -46.35 39.78 21.88
CA SER A 2 -46.87 39.33 20.59
C SER A 2 -46.90 37.81 20.52
N VAL A 3 -47.66 37.24 19.58
CA VAL A 3 -47.67 35.78 19.33
C VAL A 3 -46.25 35.31 18.97
N ALA A 4 -45.53 36.08 18.15
CA ALA A 4 -44.14 35.80 17.79
C ALA A 4 -43.19 35.80 19.02
N GLU A 5 -43.39 36.73 19.96
CA GLU A 5 -42.59 36.79 21.19
C GLU A 5 -42.84 35.58 22.11
N GLU A 6 -44.09 35.14 22.25
CA GLU A 6 -44.45 33.93 23.00
C GLU A 6 -43.87 32.66 22.35
N LEU A 7 -43.95 32.55 21.02
CA LEU A 7 -43.34 31.46 20.25
C LEU A 7 -41.83 31.41 20.44
N ARG A 8 -41.16 32.57 20.37
CA ARG A 8 -39.70 32.69 20.59
C ARG A 8 -39.30 32.19 21.97
N LEU A 9 -39.94 32.68 23.03
CA LEU A 9 -39.61 32.29 24.41
C LEU A 9 -39.79 30.79 24.62
N ARG A 10 -40.88 30.21 24.14
CA ARG A 10 -41.14 28.76 24.22
C ARG A 10 -40.13 27.94 23.42
N ALA A 11 -39.84 28.35 22.19
CA ALA A 11 -38.89 27.66 21.32
C ALA A 11 -37.46 27.69 21.89
N GLU A 12 -37.06 28.83 22.49
CA GLU A 12 -35.80 28.96 23.19
C GLU A 12 -35.69 28.07 24.41
N ASP A 13 -36.72 28.02 25.26
CA ASP A 13 -36.74 27.16 26.44
C ASP A 13 -36.60 25.69 26.04
N LEU A 14 -37.39 25.23 25.05
CA LEU A 14 -37.31 23.86 24.55
C LEU A 14 -35.91 23.54 23.99
N ARG A 15 -35.29 24.46 23.23
CA ARG A 15 -33.93 24.29 22.70
C ARG A 15 -32.87 24.23 23.81
N LYS A 16 -32.94 25.13 24.79
CA LYS A 16 -32.03 25.16 25.96
C LYS A 16 -32.13 23.86 26.76
N ASN A 17 -33.33 23.28 26.85
CA ASN A 17 -33.61 21.98 27.45
C ASN A 17 -33.34 20.78 26.52
N LYS A 18 -32.68 20.97 25.36
CA LYS A 18 -32.36 19.92 24.37
C LYS A 18 -33.57 19.17 23.80
N LYS A 19 -34.78 19.72 23.92
CA LYS A 19 -36.02 19.18 23.35
C LYS A 19 -36.20 19.66 21.90
N PHE A 20 -35.21 19.39 21.06
CA PHE A 20 -35.13 19.95 19.69
C PHE A 20 -36.34 19.61 18.83
N ARG A 21 -36.78 18.34 18.84
CA ARG A 21 -37.99 17.91 18.13
C ARG A 21 -39.25 18.72 18.46
N LEU A 22 -39.40 19.14 19.73
CA LEU A 22 -40.54 19.96 20.16
C LEU A 22 -40.33 21.46 19.87
N ALA A 23 -39.08 21.92 19.87
CA ALA A 23 -38.75 23.31 19.51
C ALA A 23 -38.96 23.61 18.03
N ILE A 24 -38.68 22.63 17.13
CA ILE A 24 -38.80 22.77 15.67
C ILE A 24 -40.14 23.35 15.22
N PRO A 25 -41.32 22.82 15.60
CA PRO A 25 -42.58 23.37 15.13
C PRO A 25 -42.81 24.82 15.59
N LYS A 26 -42.30 25.19 16.79
CA LYS A 26 -42.43 26.56 17.30
C LYS A 26 -41.52 27.55 16.62
N TYR A 27 -40.29 27.15 16.33
CA TYR A 27 -39.43 27.93 15.47
C TYR A 27 -39.96 28.02 14.03
N ARG A 28 -40.54 26.95 13.48
CA ARG A 28 -41.15 26.94 12.14
C ARG A 28 -42.27 27.96 12.03
N GLU A 29 -43.23 27.89 12.96
CA GLU A 29 -44.36 28.83 13.08
C GLU A 29 -43.84 30.28 13.13
N LEU A 30 -42.88 30.57 14.01
CA LEU A 30 -42.24 31.88 14.09
C LEU A 30 -41.52 32.29 12.78
N TRP A 31 -40.84 31.36 12.11
CA TRP A 31 -39.98 31.64 10.97
C TRP A 31 -40.73 31.83 9.65
N GLU A 32 -41.82 31.08 9.48
CA GLU A 32 -42.64 31.03 8.28
C GLU A 32 -43.87 31.95 8.36
N GLU A 33 -44.53 32.02 9.52
CA GLU A 33 -45.82 32.73 9.68
C GLU A 33 -45.67 34.16 10.20
N HIS A 34 -44.51 34.51 10.79
CA HIS A 34 -44.23 35.85 11.32
C HIS A 34 -42.93 36.47 10.74
N PRO A 35 -42.79 36.60 9.41
CA PRO A 35 -41.53 37.00 8.77
C PRO A 35 -41.10 38.44 9.08
N GLU A 36 -42.02 39.33 9.45
CA GLU A 36 -41.74 40.70 9.88
C GLU A 36 -41.18 40.80 11.30
N GLU A 37 -41.45 39.82 12.16
CA GLU A 37 -40.98 39.79 13.56
C GLU A 37 -39.78 38.85 13.79
N ARG A 38 -39.43 38.01 12.80
CA ARG A 38 -38.31 37.07 12.92
C ARG A 38 -36.96 37.78 12.90
N THR A 39 -36.03 37.25 13.67
CA THR A 39 -34.66 37.77 13.78
C THR A 39 -33.64 36.72 13.36
N LYS A 40 -32.40 37.14 13.09
CA LYS A 40 -31.27 36.23 12.85
C LYS A 40 -31.06 35.21 13.99
N TRP A 41 -31.41 35.57 15.23
CA TRP A 41 -31.31 34.68 16.39
C TRP A 41 -32.38 33.58 16.37
N ASP A 42 -33.59 33.90 15.92
CA ASP A 42 -34.67 32.93 15.75
C ASP A 42 -34.28 31.88 14.71
N GLY A 43 -33.72 32.31 13.57
CA GLY A 43 -33.26 31.42 12.52
C GLY A 43 -32.08 30.56 12.94
N TRP A 44 -31.11 31.12 13.65
CA TRP A 44 -30.02 30.34 14.23
C TRP A 44 -30.51 29.29 15.23
N GLY A 45 -31.44 29.66 16.11
CA GLY A 45 -32.07 28.73 17.05
C GLY A 45 -32.83 27.62 16.34
N TYR A 46 -33.55 27.97 15.28
CA TYR A 46 -34.29 27.04 14.44
C TYR A 46 -33.36 26.05 13.72
N ALA A 47 -32.38 26.56 12.99
CA ALA A 47 -31.38 25.77 12.28
C ALA A 47 -30.59 24.85 13.23
N THR A 48 -30.28 25.32 14.44
CA THR A 48 -29.65 24.49 15.48
C THR A 48 -30.49 23.25 15.78
N CYS A 49 -31.79 23.42 15.99
CA CYS A 49 -32.69 22.29 16.26
C CYS A 49 -32.77 21.32 15.08
N LEU A 50 -32.89 21.85 13.86
CA LEU A 50 -32.95 21.04 12.62
C LEU A 50 -31.68 20.19 12.44
N LEU A 51 -30.51 20.78 12.65
CA LEU A 51 -29.22 20.11 12.49
C LEU A 51 -29.02 19.00 13.54
N LYS A 52 -29.47 19.22 14.79
CA LYS A 52 -29.45 18.20 15.86
C LYS A 52 -30.39 17.02 15.57
N GLU A 53 -31.52 17.28 14.91
CA GLU A 53 -32.46 16.26 14.44
C GLU A 53 -32.11 15.71 13.04
N LYS A 54 -30.92 16.02 12.52
CA LYS A 54 -30.39 15.54 11.22
C LYS A 54 -31.23 15.94 10.00
N LYS A 55 -32.04 17.00 10.10
CA LYS A 55 -32.81 17.59 9.00
C LYS A 55 -31.95 18.59 8.23
N TYR A 56 -30.96 18.08 7.49
CA TYR A 56 -29.90 18.92 6.92
C TYR A 56 -30.36 19.84 5.77
N ASP A 57 -31.36 19.42 4.99
CA ASP A 57 -31.94 20.24 3.92
C ASP A 57 -32.63 21.48 4.50
N ASP A 58 -33.61 21.27 5.39
CA ASP A 58 -34.29 22.36 6.12
C ASP A 58 -33.27 23.27 6.85
N ALA A 59 -32.26 22.67 7.51
CA ALA A 59 -31.24 23.44 8.22
C ALA A 59 -30.42 24.31 7.27
N TYR A 60 -30.11 23.84 6.06
CA TYR A 60 -29.43 24.64 5.05
C TYR A 60 -30.28 25.84 4.64
N ASP A 61 -31.56 25.64 4.36
CA ASP A 61 -32.42 26.73 3.85
C ASP A 61 -32.56 27.85 4.88
N VAL A 62 -32.78 27.48 6.15
CA VAL A 62 -32.84 28.44 7.25
C VAL A 62 -31.49 29.14 7.44
N CYS A 63 -30.38 28.40 7.46
CA CYS A 63 -29.05 29.00 7.60
C CYS A 63 -28.71 29.95 6.44
N HIS A 64 -29.12 29.61 5.22
CA HIS A 64 -28.92 30.44 4.04
C HIS A 64 -29.71 31.75 4.15
N ALA A 65 -30.97 31.68 4.56
CA ALA A 65 -31.79 32.87 4.81
C ALA A 65 -31.18 33.76 5.91
N VAL A 66 -30.70 33.18 7.01
CA VAL A 66 -30.01 33.93 8.08
C VAL A 66 -28.70 34.56 7.56
N TYR A 67 -27.95 33.85 6.71
CA TYR A 67 -26.73 34.37 6.10
C TYR A 67 -27.03 35.55 5.15
N GLN A 68 -28.15 35.51 4.43
CA GLN A 68 -28.60 36.65 3.60
C GLN A 68 -29.03 37.86 4.45
N MET A 69 -29.57 37.64 5.66
CA MET A 69 -29.91 38.71 6.59
C MET A 69 -28.67 39.39 7.18
N ASP A 70 -27.65 38.60 7.57
CA ASP A 70 -26.41 39.11 8.16
C ASP A 70 -25.23 38.13 7.93
N PRO A 71 -24.41 38.35 6.89
CA PRO A 71 -23.24 37.52 6.61
C PRO A 71 -22.17 37.52 7.71
N ASN A 72 -22.16 38.56 8.56
CA ASN A 72 -21.19 38.71 9.65
C ASN A 72 -21.64 38.00 10.93
N PHE A 73 -22.80 37.34 10.92
CA PHE A 73 -23.32 36.62 12.08
C PHE A 73 -22.61 35.27 12.27
N VAL A 74 -21.46 35.31 12.94
CA VAL A 74 -20.53 34.17 13.13
C VAL A 74 -21.21 32.92 13.70
N PHE A 75 -22.22 33.10 14.56
CA PHE A 75 -23.00 31.99 15.13
C PHE A 75 -23.72 31.17 14.06
N ASN A 76 -24.26 31.82 13.02
CA ASN A 76 -24.88 31.14 11.89
C ASN A 76 -23.84 30.53 10.96
N ASN A 77 -22.72 31.21 10.70
CA ASN A 77 -21.73 30.76 9.72
C ASN A 77 -21.21 29.34 10.02
N GLY A 78 -20.96 29.03 11.29
CA GLY A 78 -20.58 27.68 11.72
C GLY A 78 -21.67 26.63 11.45
N LEU A 79 -22.94 26.94 11.74
CA LEU A 79 -24.05 26.04 11.45
C LEU A 79 -24.30 25.89 9.95
N TYR A 80 -24.18 26.98 9.20
CA TYR A 80 -24.36 26.99 7.77
C TYR A 80 -23.31 26.13 7.08
N ALA A 81 -22.04 26.26 7.48
CA ALA A 81 -20.98 25.39 7.01
C ALA A 81 -21.26 23.91 7.31
N TRP A 82 -21.75 23.60 8.51
CA TRP A 82 -22.13 22.23 8.86
C TRP A 82 -23.31 21.70 8.05
N SER A 83 -24.35 22.51 7.79
CA SER A 83 -25.49 22.07 6.99
C SER A 83 -25.07 21.82 5.55
N ILE A 84 -24.25 22.70 4.94
CA ILE A 84 -23.64 22.46 3.63
C ILE A 84 -22.82 21.18 3.63
N TYR A 85 -21.92 21.00 4.62
CA TYR A 85 -21.05 19.84 4.68
C TYR A 85 -21.84 18.52 4.77
N LYS A 86 -22.84 18.46 5.66
CA LYS A 86 -23.65 17.26 5.86
C LYS A 86 -24.56 16.95 4.68
N ARG A 87 -25.11 17.98 4.02
CA ARG A 87 -26.00 17.83 2.87
C ARG A 87 -25.23 17.45 1.60
N GLU A 88 -24.12 18.12 1.33
CA GLU A 88 -23.45 18.06 0.01
C GLU A 88 -22.09 17.38 0.04
N MET A 89 -21.23 17.70 1.03
CA MET A 89 -19.83 17.26 1.00
C MET A 89 -19.66 15.78 1.36
N LEU A 90 -20.59 15.20 2.14
CA LEU A 90 -20.57 13.78 2.51
C LEU A 90 -21.09 12.83 1.42
N LYS A 91 -21.58 13.34 0.29
CA LYS A 91 -22.00 12.49 -0.83
C LYS A 91 -20.80 11.69 -1.35
N GLU A 92 -21.00 10.40 -1.53
CA GLU A 92 -19.96 9.46 -2.01
C GLU A 92 -19.46 9.88 -3.39
N ARG A 93 -20.39 10.16 -4.31
CA ARG A 93 -20.10 10.64 -5.66
C ARG A 93 -20.32 12.14 -5.78
N VAL A 94 -19.38 12.82 -6.43
CA VAL A 94 -19.48 14.23 -6.79
C VAL A 94 -20.00 14.33 -8.22
N ASN A 95 -21.31 14.57 -8.37
CA ASN A 95 -21.97 14.63 -9.67
C ASN A 95 -21.88 16.00 -10.34
N ASN A 96 -21.69 17.07 -9.56
CA ASN A 96 -21.50 18.43 -10.06
C ASN A 96 -20.24 19.04 -9.41
N PRO A 97 -19.08 18.92 -10.08
CA PRO A 97 -17.81 19.41 -9.56
C PRO A 97 -17.81 20.93 -9.31
N GLU A 98 -18.40 21.72 -10.20
CA GLU A 98 -18.46 23.18 -10.07
C GLU A 98 -19.17 23.59 -8.79
N ASN A 99 -20.35 23.04 -8.53
CA ASN A 99 -21.10 23.32 -7.31
C ASN A 99 -20.38 22.79 -6.06
N PHE A 100 -19.72 21.63 -6.15
CA PHE A 100 -18.91 21.09 -5.06
C PHE A 100 -17.80 22.06 -4.65
N PHE A 101 -17.00 22.56 -5.60
CA PHE A 101 -15.94 23.53 -5.31
C PHE A 101 -16.48 24.88 -4.85
N ARG A 102 -17.60 25.36 -5.42
CA ARG A 102 -18.26 26.60 -4.99
C ARG A 102 -18.66 26.52 -3.52
N LEU A 103 -19.27 25.42 -3.10
CA LEU A 103 -19.68 25.19 -1.72
C LEU A 103 -18.48 24.99 -0.78
N ALA A 104 -17.44 24.29 -1.22
CA ALA A 104 -16.22 24.13 -0.45
C ALA A 104 -15.51 25.47 -0.18
N ARG A 105 -15.43 26.34 -1.20
CA ARG A 105 -14.94 27.71 -1.06
C ARG A 105 -15.83 28.54 -0.14
N LEU A 106 -17.15 28.40 -0.22
CA LEU A 106 -18.07 29.06 0.69
C LEU A 106 -17.79 28.66 2.15
N ILE A 107 -17.75 27.36 2.45
CA ILE A 107 -17.45 26.86 3.80
C ILE A 107 -16.14 27.44 4.33
N THR A 108 -15.08 27.39 3.53
CA THR A 108 -13.75 27.88 3.94
C THR A 108 -13.64 29.41 3.99
N SER A 109 -14.57 30.15 3.39
CA SER A 109 -14.63 31.62 3.51
C SER A 109 -15.38 32.09 4.75
N ILE A 110 -16.39 31.35 5.21
CA ILE A 110 -17.26 31.75 6.33
C ILE A 110 -16.86 31.11 7.66
N THR A 111 -15.92 30.15 7.63
CA THR A 111 -15.38 29.50 8.81
C THR A 111 -13.86 29.56 8.82
N SER A 112 -13.26 29.23 9.95
CA SER A 112 -11.81 29.16 10.13
C SER A 112 -11.41 27.84 10.80
N GLN A 113 -10.13 27.48 10.70
CA GLN A 113 -9.54 26.31 11.34
C GLN A 113 -9.41 26.53 12.86
N ASN A 114 -10.54 26.58 13.56
CA ASN A 114 -10.58 26.83 15.01
C ASN A 114 -10.46 25.52 15.81
N GLU A 115 -10.84 24.39 15.22
CA GLU A 115 -10.83 23.07 15.86
C GLU A 115 -10.45 21.98 14.84
N SER A 116 -9.82 20.91 15.33
CA SER A 116 -9.37 19.75 14.55
C SER A 116 -10.49 19.07 13.75
N GLN A 117 -11.74 19.17 14.23
CA GLN A 117 -12.95 18.58 13.63
C GLN A 117 -13.94 19.62 13.08
N SER A 118 -13.46 20.83 12.78
CA SER A 118 -14.28 21.88 12.17
C SER A 118 -14.76 21.50 10.76
N PRO A 119 -15.90 22.06 10.29
CA PRO A 119 -16.35 21.87 8.91
C PRO A 119 -15.33 22.42 7.92
N TYR A 120 -14.50 23.40 8.33
CA TYR A 120 -13.35 23.89 7.57
C TYR A 120 -12.37 22.76 7.22
N THR A 121 -11.73 22.15 8.23
CA THR A 121 -10.72 21.10 8.03
C THR A 121 -11.31 19.94 7.25
N LYS A 122 -12.50 19.47 7.65
CA LYS A 122 -13.16 18.35 6.96
C LYS A 122 -13.46 18.65 5.49
N THR A 123 -13.83 19.88 5.16
CA THR A 123 -14.07 20.28 3.76
C THR A 123 -12.78 20.28 2.96
N VAL A 124 -11.68 20.83 3.50
CA VAL A 124 -10.38 20.81 2.83
C VAL A 124 -9.98 19.37 2.50
N PHE A 125 -10.00 18.46 3.47
CA PHE A 125 -9.62 17.07 3.23
C PHE A 125 -10.60 16.32 2.32
N ARG A 126 -11.89 16.68 2.33
CA ARG A 126 -12.86 16.14 1.37
C ARG A 126 -12.54 16.56 -0.07
N VAL A 127 -12.08 17.80 -0.27
CA VAL A 127 -11.62 18.28 -1.58
C VAL A 127 -10.34 17.57 -1.99
N LEU A 128 -9.36 17.44 -1.10
CA LEU A 128 -8.12 16.71 -1.38
C LEU A 128 -8.40 15.25 -1.81
N ASP A 129 -9.29 14.57 -1.08
CA ASP A 129 -9.73 13.22 -1.39
C ASP A 129 -10.46 13.10 -2.74
N TYR A 130 -11.18 14.15 -3.16
CA TYR A 130 -11.77 14.22 -4.49
C TYR A 130 -10.71 14.40 -5.59
N LEU A 131 -9.77 15.33 -5.38
CA LEU A 131 -8.70 15.67 -6.33
C LEU A 131 -7.71 14.51 -6.50
N ASP A 132 -7.40 13.77 -5.44
CA ASP A 132 -6.40 12.68 -5.47
C ASP A 132 -6.79 11.51 -6.38
N ARG A 133 -8.09 11.33 -6.62
CA ARG A 133 -8.66 10.29 -7.49
C ARG A 133 -8.81 10.71 -8.95
N LYS A 134 -8.41 11.93 -9.30
CA LYS A 134 -8.45 12.40 -10.69
C LYS A 134 -7.30 11.80 -11.49
N GLU A 135 -7.61 11.41 -12.72
CA GLU A 135 -6.66 10.77 -13.62
C GLU A 135 -5.50 11.71 -13.99
N ASP A 136 -5.80 12.97 -14.28
CA ASP A 136 -4.84 14.03 -14.58
C ASP A 136 -4.05 14.51 -13.35
N TYR A 137 -4.48 14.12 -12.14
CA TYR A 137 -3.88 14.48 -10.85
C TYR A 137 -3.51 15.98 -10.74
N PRO A 138 -4.45 16.86 -10.33
CA PRO A 138 -4.25 18.30 -10.29
C PRO A 138 -3.39 18.73 -9.08
N ALA A 139 -2.07 18.53 -9.18
CA ALA A 139 -1.13 18.74 -8.08
C ALA A 139 -1.09 20.19 -7.56
N ASP A 140 -1.25 21.19 -8.44
CA ASP A 140 -1.26 22.60 -8.03
C ASP A 140 -2.48 22.94 -7.17
N GLU A 141 -3.66 22.45 -7.56
CA GLU A 141 -4.89 22.66 -6.77
C GLU A 141 -4.80 21.94 -5.42
N ILE A 142 -4.24 20.72 -5.39
CA ILE A 142 -3.97 20.00 -4.14
C ILE A 142 -3.07 20.82 -3.20
N LEU A 143 -1.98 21.41 -3.73
CA LEU A 143 -1.10 22.27 -2.94
C LEU A 143 -1.78 23.56 -2.47
N GLU A 144 -2.65 24.17 -3.29
CA GLU A 144 -3.45 25.32 -2.88
C GLU A 144 -4.36 24.98 -1.69
N TRP A 145 -5.08 23.87 -1.77
CA TRP A 145 -5.97 23.42 -0.70
C TRP A 145 -5.20 23.03 0.57
N LEU A 146 -4.04 22.39 0.45
CA LEU A 146 -3.15 22.14 1.57
C LEU A 146 -2.64 23.44 2.21
N GLY A 147 -2.45 24.51 1.43
CA GLY A 147 -2.06 25.84 1.91
C GLY A 147 -3.13 26.54 2.76
N LYS A 148 -4.39 26.07 2.73
CA LYS A 148 -5.49 26.61 3.55
C LYS A 148 -5.46 26.11 5.00
N VAL A 149 -4.70 25.04 5.30
CA VAL A 149 -4.63 24.47 6.65
C VAL A 149 -3.27 24.70 7.28
N ASP A 150 -3.28 25.14 8.54
CA ASP A 150 -2.12 25.05 9.42
C ASP A 150 -2.00 23.61 9.90
N TYR A 151 -1.02 22.89 9.36
CA TYR A 151 -0.82 21.47 9.64
C TYR A 151 -0.51 21.20 11.12
N LYS A 152 0.04 22.18 11.86
CA LYS A 152 0.35 22.04 13.30
C LYS A 152 -0.90 21.98 14.18
N LYS A 153 -2.06 22.40 13.65
CA LYS A 153 -3.37 22.34 14.33
C LYS A 153 -4.18 21.12 13.93
N LEU A 154 -3.67 20.26 13.05
CA LEU A 154 -4.38 19.06 12.62
C LEU A 154 -4.36 17.99 13.71
N PRO A 155 -5.45 17.21 13.86
CA PRO A 155 -5.47 16.09 14.78
C PRO A 155 -4.44 15.05 14.35
N THR A 156 -3.59 14.65 15.29
CA THR A 156 -2.58 13.60 15.11
C THR A 156 -3.16 12.20 15.31
N GLU A 157 -4.21 12.08 16.11
CA GLU A 157 -4.90 10.82 16.41
C GLU A 157 -5.91 10.48 15.31
N ALA A 158 -5.99 9.19 14.99
CA ALA A 158 -7.00 8.64 14.08
C ALA A 158 -8.31 8.39 14.83
N GLU A 159 -9.45 8.76 14.24
CA GLU A 159 -10.77 8.47 14.81
C GLU A 159 -11.18 7.03 14.49
N VAL A 160 -11.36 6.19 15.50
CA VAL A 160 -11.89 4.84 15.30
C VAL A 160 -13.41 4.88 15.19
N TYR A 161 -13.97 4.28 14.15
CA TYR A 161 -15.42 4.11 14.00
C TYR A 161 -15.79 2.72 13.50
N THR A 162 -17.01 2.29 13.80
CA THR A 162 -17.56 1.05 13.28
C THR A 162 -18.22 1.31 11.93
N ASN A 163 -17.76 0.63 10.88
CA ASN A 163 -18.36 0.74 9.55
C ASN A 163 -19.73 0.04 9.49
N ARG A 164 -20.43 0.15 8.36
CA ARG A 164 -21.76 -0.48 8.15
C ARG A 164 -21.75 -2.02 8.27
N HIS A 165 -20.57 -2.63 8.21
CA HIS A 165 -20.36 -4.07 8.30
C HIS A 165 -19.92 -4.53 9.70
N GLY A 166 -19.93 -3.64 10.71
CA GLY A 166 -19.54 -3.98 12.08
C GLY A 166 -18.03 -4.05 12.32
N LYS A 167 -17.19 -3.75 11.32
CA LYS A 167 -15.73 -3.71 11.44
C LYS A 167 -15.29 -2.37 12.01
N GLN A 168 -14.41 -2.38 13.02
CA GLN A 168 -13.73 -1.15 13.44
C GLN A 168 -12.73 -0.72 12.38
N VAL A 169 -12.80 0.54 11.98
CA VAL A 169 -11.93 1.16 11.00
C VAL A 169 -11.27 2.38 11.65
N SER A 170 -9.95 2.49 11.46
CA SER A 170 -9.14 3.63 11.89
C SER A 170 -8.52 4.27 10.64
N PRO A 171 -9.14 5.28 10.02
CA PRO A 171 -8.54 5.98 8.89
C PRO A 171 -7.34 6.78 9.37
N ALA A 172 -6.40 7.06 8.46
CA ALA A 172 -5.28 7.96 8.73
C ALA A 172 -5.77 9.30 9.30
N SER A 173 -5.07 9.85 10.29
CA SER A 173 -5.40 11.15 10.86
C SER A 173 -5.25 12.26 9.80
N PHE A 174 -5.90 13.41 9.97
CA PHE A 174 -5.71 14.52 9.02
C PHE A 174 -4.26 15.00 8.98
N PHE A 175 -3.54 14.90 10.10
CA PHE A 175 -2.10 15.17 10.13
C PHE A 175 -1.32 14.21 9.23
N GLU A 176 -1.57 12.90 9.32
CA GLU A 176 -0.93 11.92 8.44
C GLU A 176 -1.34 12.11 6.97
N GLN A 177 -2.62 12.34 6.69
CA GLN A 177 -3.12 12.61 5.35
C GLN A 177 -2.46 13.84 4.72
N TYR A 178 -2.18 14.89 5.50
CA TYR A 178 -1.46 16.08 5.03
C TYR A 178 -0.11 15.72 4.42
N TYR A 179 0.71 14.94 5.13
CA TYR A 179 2.01 14.49 4.63
C TYR A 179 1.86 13.64 3.37
N THR A 180 0.91 12.70 3.36
CA THR A 180 0.69 11.82 2.22
C THR A 180 0.29 12.58 0.96
N PHE A 181 -0.68 13.50 1.05
CA PHE A 181 -1.12 14.33 -0.08
C PHE A 181 -0.01 15.29 -0.53
N LYS A 182 0.62 16.01 0.40
CA LYS A 182 1.63 17.01 0.08
C LYS A 182 2.87 16.38 -0.56
N ALA A 183 3.36 15.25 -0.03
CA ALA A 183 4.50 14.56 -0.62
C ALA A 183 4.19 14.06 -2.05
N LYS A 184 2.98 13.51 -2.29
CA LYS A 184 2.53 13.09 -3.64
C LYS A 184 2.46 14.27 -4.60
N ALA A 185 1.90 15.40 -4.17
CA ALA A 185 1.80 16.60 -4.97
C ALA A 185 3.18 17.20 -5.31
N LEU A 186 4.09 17.29 -4.34
CA LEU A 186 5.47 17.73 -4.58
C LEU A 186 6.20 16.84 -5.59
N TYR A 187 6.07 15.51 -5.47
CA TYR A 187 6.64 14.57 -6.43
C TYR A 187 6.08 14.80 -7.85
N LYS A 188 4.77 15.01 -7.97
CA LYS A 188 4.09 15.26 -9.25
C LYS A 188 4.43 16.63 -9.85
N LYS A 189 4.83 17.59 -9.03
CA LYS A 189 5.38 18.90 -9.43
C LYS A 189 6.89 18.87 -9.68
N GLU A 190 7.50 17.68 -9.68
CA GLU A 190 8.94 17.49 -9.90
C GLU A 190 9.83 18.15 -8.82
N ARG A 191 9.25 18.49 -7.67
CA ARG A 191 9.94 19.04 -6.49
C ARG A 191 10.46 17.88 -5.64
N TYR A 192 11.32 17.06 -6.24
CA TYR A 192 11.71 15.75 -5.72
C TYR A 192 12.43 15.83 -4.36
N GLN A 193 13.37 16.76 -4.21
CA GLN A 193 14.10 16.91 -2.95
C GLN A 193 13.17 17.33 -1.81
N GLU A 194 12.26 18.28 -2.05
CA GLU A 194 11.26 18.68 -1.05
C GLU A 194 10.29 17.55 -0.69
N SER A 195 9.92 16.70 -1.66
CA SER A 195 9.13 15.50 -1.41
C SER A 195 9.87 14.53 -0.48
N ILE A 196 11.17 14.31 -0.71
CA ILE A 196 12.03 13.47 0.13
C ILE A 196 12.10 14.02 1.56
N ASP A 197 12.39 15.30 1.71
CA ASP A 197 12.59 15.92 3.02
C ASP A 197 11.29 15.90 3.84
N LEU A 198 10.15 16.14 3.18
CA LEU A 198 8.84 16.03 3.80
C LEU A 198 8.50 14.59 4.22
N CYS A 199 8.84 13.59 3.41
CA CYS A 199 8.67 12.18 3.80
C CYS A 199 9.52 11.84 5.03
N LYS A 200 10.76 12.33 5.12
CA LYS A 200 11.63 12.12 6.29
C LYS A 200 11.05 12.78 7.54
N GLU A 201 10.61 14.03 7.44
CA GLU A 201 9.90 14.73 8.53
C GLU A 201 8.70 13.89 8.99
N ALA A 202 7.90 13.33 8.07
CA ALA A 202 6.77 12.47 8.41
C ALA A 202 7.17 11.28 9.29
N PHE A 203 8.29 10.62 9.02
CA PHE A 203 8.80 9.50 9.83
C PHE A 203 9.34 9.91 11.20
N GLU A 204 9.72 11.17 11.39
CA GLU A 204 10.13 11.70 12.68
C GLU A 204 8.93 12.04 13.57
N VAL A 205 7.85 12.57 12.96
CA VAL A 205 6.72 13.13 13.71
C VAL A 205 5.50 12.21 13.82
N ILE A 206 5.33 11.27 12.88
CA ILE A 206 4.20 10.32 12.88
C ILE A 206 4.61 9.03 13.58
N ARG A 207 3.91 8.71 14.67
CA ARG A 207 4.23 7.52 15.49
C ARG A 207 3.72 6.21 14.88
N ASN A 208 2.53 6.24 14.30
CA ASN A 208 1.86 5.08 13.74
C ASN A 208 1.24 5.48 12.41
N PHE A 209 1.66 4.81 11.34
CA PHE A 209 1.08 4.99 10.01
C PHE A 209 -0.12 4.06 9.81
N HIS A 210 -1.08 4.53 9.04
CA HIS A 210 -2.29 3.79 8.66
C HIS A 210 -2.25 3.48 7.16
N ASN A 211 -3.02 2.49 6.72
CA ASN A 211 -3.24 2.17 5.30
C ASN A 211 -1.96 1.92 4.48
N ASN A 212 -0.87 1.49 5.11
CA ASN A 212 0.47 1.37 4.52
C ASN A 212 1.06 2.70 4.00
N ASN A 213 0.67 3.84 4.59
CA ASN A 213 1.22 5.15 4.20
C ASN A 213 2.74 5.23 4.40
N ASP A 214 3.30 4.53 5.38
CA ASP A 214 4.74 4.32 5.54
C ASP A 214 5.37 3.76 4.26
N ILE A 215 4.82 2.67 3.71
CA ILE A 215 5.32 2.07 2.47
C ILE A 215 5.20 3.05 1.30
N TRP A 216 4.08 3.76 1.19
CA TRP A 216 3.88 4.73 0.11
C TRP A 216 4.84 5.92 0.19
N LEU A 217 5.15 6.41 1.39
CA LEU A 217 6.10 7.49 1.62
C LEU A 217 7.54 7.03 1.33
N LEU A 218 7.94 5.85 1.80
CA LEU A 218 9.27 5.26 1.50
C LEU A 218 9.44 5.03 0.00
N ARG A 219 8.44 4.44 -0.65
CA ARG A 219 8.42 4.28 -2.12
C ARG A 219 8.59 5.61 -2.82
N ARG A 220 7.94 6.68 -2.33
CA ARG A 220 8.06 8.01 -2.92
C ARG A 220 9.45 8.62 -2.73
N VAL A 221 10.11 8.37 -1.61
CA VAL A 221 11.53 8.75 -1.41
C VAL A 221 12.40 8.09 -2.48
N ALA A 222 12.26 6.76 -2.65
CA ALA A 222 13.04 6.03 -3.64
C ALA A 222 12.77 6.52 -5.08
N LEU A 223 11.50 6.67 -5.47
CA LEU A 223 11.14 7.17 -6.81
C LEU A 223 11.61 8.61 -7.05
N SER A 224 11.61 9.46 -6.01
CA SER A 224 12.20 10.81 -6.09
C SER A 224 13.71 10.74 -6.31
N ASN A 225 14.41 9.81 -5.65
CA ASN A 225 15.84 9.57 -5.88
C ASN A 225 16.13 9.07 -7.31
N VAL A 226 15.28 8.22 -7.89
CA VAL A 226 15.37 7.84 -9.31
C VAL A 226 15.32 9.07 -10.22
N LYS A 227 14.37 9.99 -9.96
CA LYS A 227 14.23 11.23 -10.73
C LYS A 227 15.40 12.21 -10.56
N LEU A 228 16.14 12.10 -9.47
CA LEU A 228 17.38 12.83 -9.21
C LEU A 228 18.63 12.09 -9.72
N GLY A 229 18.48 10.97 -10.42
CA GLY A 229 19.60 10.17 -10.97
C GLY A 229 20.34 9.32 -9.93
N ARG A 230 19.82 9.21 -8.70
CA ARG A 230 20.43 8.46 -7.58
C ARG A 230 19.95 7.00 -7.58
N TYR A 231 20.25 6.27 -8.65
CA TYR A 231 19.69 4.95 -8.91
C TYR A 231 20.08 3.89 -7.87
N ASP A 232 21.34 3.84 -7.45
CA ASP A 232 21.81 2.83 -6.49
C ASP A 232 21.14 3.01 -5.12
N LEU A 233 21.03 4.26 -4.65
CA LEU A 233 20.30 4.59 -3.43
C LEU A 233 18.81 4.22 -3.54
N ALA A 234 18.18 4.50 -4.69
CA ALA A 234 16.79 4.12 -4.90
C ALA A 234 16.59 2.60 -4.90
N LEU A 235 17.52 1.84 -5.48
CA LEU A 235 17.50 0.38 -5.45
C LEU A 235 17.63 -0.16 -4.03
N GLU A 236 18.61 0.32 -3.25
CA GLU A 236 18.77 -0.04 -1.83
C GLU A 236 17.45 0.19 -1.06
N GLN A 237 16.87 1.38 -1.20
CA GLN A 237 15.62 1.74 -0.54
C GLN A 237 14.43 0.87 -0.97
N LEU A 238 14.30 0.53 -2.26
CA LEU A 238 13.21 -0.34 -2.73
C LEU A 238 13.41 -1.79 -2.30
N HIS A 239 14.66 -2.27 -2.24
CA HIS A 239 14.98 -3.59 -1.71
C HIS A 239 14.66 -3.69 -0.20
N ASP A 240 14.97 -2.66 0.59
CA ASP A 240 14.56 -2.60 1.99
C ASP A 240 13.04 -2.70 2.16
N ILE A 241 12.26 -1.98 1.34
CA ILE A 241 10.79 -2.09 1.34
C ILE A 241 10.35 -3.53 0.98
N LEU A 242 11.01 -4.14 -0.01
CA LEU A 242 10.64 -5.47 -0.51
C LEU A 242 10.89 -6.58 0.53
N ASP A 243 11.96 -6.46 1.32
CA ASP A 243 12.33 -7.38 2.39
C ASP A 243 11.31 -7.36 3.54
N GLU A 244 10.76 -6.18 3.84
CA GLU A 244 9.71 -6.03 4.86
C GLU A 244 8.33 -6.43 4.33
N ASN A 245 8.05 -6.11 3.06
CA ASN A 245 6.75 -6.34 2.45
C ASN A 245 6.86 -6.59 0.93
N SER A 246 6.81 -7.87 0.54
CA SER A 246 6.88 -8.27 -0.86
C SER A 246 5.63 -7.85 -1.64
N ARG A 247 5.72 -6.71 -2.33
CA ARG A 247 4.66 -6.12 -3.16
C ARG A 247 5.08 -6.10 -4.62
N TRP A 248 4.18 -6.55 -5.51
CA TRP A 248 4.47 -6.61 -6.95
C TRP A 248 4.85 -5.25 -7.55
N PHE A 249 4.24 -4.15 -7.09
CA PHE A 249 4.52 -2.82 -7.62
C PHE A 249 5.91 -2.31 -7.24
N VAL A 250 6.45 -2.71 -6.08
CA VAL A 250 7.83 -2.38 -5.67
C VAL A 250 8.82 -3.13 -6.56
N MET A 251 8.56 -4.41 -6.84
CA MET A 251 9.36 -5.18 -7.79
C MET A 251 9.33 -4.56 -9.20
N LYS A 252 8.17 -4.05 -9.63
CA LYS A 252 8.04 -3.32 -10.90
C LYS A 252 8.89 -2.05 -10.89
N ASP A 253 8.88 -1.25 -9.81
CA ASP A 253 9.73 -0.05 -9.72
C ASP A 253 11.23 -0.37 -9.78
N ILE A 254 11.66 -1.46 -9.12
CA ILE A 254 13.04 -1.95 -9.21
C ILE A 254 13.37 -2.34 -10.66
N ALA A 255 12.45 -3.05 -11.34
CA ALA A 255 12.62 -3.42 -12.74
C ALA A 255 12.75 -2.19 -13.65
N ASP A 256 11.95 -1.14 -13.44
CA ASP A 256 12.08 0.11 -14.18
C ASP A 256 13.50 0.70 -14.06
N ILE A 257 14.07 0.69 -12.85
CA ILE A 257 15.44 1.19 -12.61
C ILE A 257 16.47 0.30 -13.32
N TYR A 258 16.29 -1.02 -13.29
CA TYR A 258 17.14 -1.94 -14.03
C TYR A 258 17.11 -1.67 -15.53
N VAL A 259 15.93 -1.45 -16.12
CA VAL A 259 15.82 -1.05 -17.54
C VAL A 259 16.52 0.29 -17.81
N LEU A 260 16.31 1.30 -16.95
CA LEU A 260 16.98 2.60 -17.07
C LEU A 260 18.51 2.51 -17.02
N THR A 261 19.03 1.50 -16.33
CA THR A 261 20.48 1.26 -16.17
C THR A 261 21.03 0.18 -17.10
N GLY A 262 20.24 -0.28 -18.08
CA GLY A 262 20.65 -1.27 -19.09
C GLY A 262 20.69 -2.73 -18.60
N ARG A 263 20.25 -3.00 -17.37
CA ARG A 263 20.21 -4.30 -16.70
C ARG A 263 18.94 -5.08 -17.03
N ASN A 264 18.75 -5.39 -18.32
CA ASN A 264 17.50 -5.98 -18.81
C ASN A 264 17.19 -7.37 -18.24
N GLU A 265 18.22 -8.19 -17.98
CA GLU A 265 18.03 -9.52 -17.41
C GLU A 265 17.49 -9.42 -15.98
N GLU A 266 18.10 -8.59 -15.12
CA GLU A 266 17.61 -8.34 -13.77
C GLU A 266 16.20 -7.72 -13.77
N ALA A 267 15.88 -6.87 -14.74
CA ALA A 267 14.53 -6.35 -14.90
C ALA A 267 13.50 -7.47 -15.17
N ILE A 268 13.82 -8.41 -16.07
CA ILE A 268 12.97 -9.59 -16.34
C ILE A 268 12.79 -10.42 -15.07
N GLN A 269 13.84 -10.62 -14.28
CA GLN A 269 13.76 -11.36 -13.02
C GLN A 269 12.80 -10.70 -12.02
N MET A 270 12.88 -9.39 -11.89
CA MET A 270 11.99 -8.65 -11.00
C MET A 270 10.53 -8.68 -11.47
N LEU A 271 10.28 -8.56 -12.78
CA LEU A 271 8.93 -8.58 -13.35
C LEU A 271 8.30 -9.97 -13.30
N THR A 272 9.05 -11.03 -13.56
CA THR A 272 8.56 -12.42 -13.42
C THR A 272 8.18 -12.71 -11.97
N GLY A 273 9.01 -12.30 -11.00
CA GLY A 273 8.67 -12.35 -9.59
C GLY A 273 7.40 -11.55 -9.25
N ALA A 274 7.29 -10.31 -9.76
CA ALA A 274 6.13 -9.45 -9.55
C ALA A 274 4.83 -10.03 -10.13
N ALA A 275 4.92 -10.68 -11.29
CA ALA A 275 3.79 -11.32 -11.95
C ALA A 275 3.20 -12.47 -11.12
N LEU A 276 4.05 -13.20 -10.41
CA LEU A 276 3.67 -14.31 -9.53
C LEU A 276 3.11 -13.86 -8.18
N LEU A 277 3.36 -12.62 -7.74
CA LEU A 277 2.84 -12.10 -6.48
C LEU A 277 1.33 -11.78 -6.52
N PRO A 278 0.65 -11.81 -5.36
CA PRO A 278 -0.77 -11.47 -5.25
C PRO A 278 -1.07 -10.05 -5.75
N GLY A 279 -2.25 -9.86 -6.32
CA GLY A 279 -2.72 -8.58 -6.85
C GLY A 279 -3.71 -8.78 -7.98
N GLU A 280 -4.54 -7.77 -8.24
CA GLU A 280 -5.49 -7.82 -9.34
C GLU A 280 -4.74 -7.79 -10.69
N THR A 281 -4.94 -8.80 -11.53
CA THR A 281 -4.22 -8.94 -12.81
C THR A 281 -4.45 -7.74 -13.73
N SER A 282 -5.66 -7.18 -13.74
CA SER A 282 -6.03 -5.99 -14.52
C SER A 282 -5.24 -4.74 -14.15
N LYS A 283 -4.68 -4.65 -12.94
CA LYS A 283 -3.85 -3.52 -12.48
C LYS A 283 -2.39 -3.63 -12.90
N LYS A 284 -1.97 -4.77 -13.49
CA LYS A 284 -0.59 -5.04 -13.88
C LYS A 284 -0.30 -4.73 -15.36
N THR A 285 -1.21 -4.06 -16.09
CA THR A 285 -1.06 -3.82 -17.55
C THR A 285 0.27 -3.15 -17.93
N LYS A 286 0.65 -2.05 -17.28
CA LYS A 286 1.95 -1.38 -17.50
C LYS A 286 3.17 -2.25 -17.20
N MET A 287 3.02 -3.24 -16.32
CA MET A 287 4.06 -4.21 -16.03
C MET A 287 4.17 -5.21 -17.19
N PHE A 288 3.05 -5.67 -17.73
CA PHE A 288 3.00 -6.57 -18.88
C PHE A 288 3.54 -5.92 -20.15
N GLU A 289 3.24 -4.63 -20.41
CA GLU A 289 3.86 -3.87 -21.50
C GLU A 289 5.40 -3.92 -21.42
N LEU A 290 5.95 -3.61 -20.25
CA LEU A 290 7.40 -3.66 -20.02
C LEU A 290 7.97 -5.08 -20.22
N MET A 291 7.23 -6.11 -19.80
CA MET A 291 7.64 -7.51 -20.03
C MET A 291 7.68 -7.83 -21.53
N VAL A 292 6.69 -7.39 -22.32
CA VAL A 292 6.67 -7.60 -23.78
C VAL A 292 7.88 -6.95 -24.42
N ASP A 293 8.20 -5.70 -24.07
CA ASP A 293 9.37 -5.00 -24.58
C ASP A 293 10.68 -5.72 -24.25
N LEU A 294 10.83 -6.20 -23.02
CA LEU A 294 12.02 -6.93 -22.59
C LEU A 294 12.14 -8.31 -23.23
N TYR A 295 11.03 -9.03 -23.39
CA TYR A 295 11.02 -10.32 -24.08
C TYR A 295 11.31 -10.19 -25.57
N LYS A 296 10.84 -9.12 -26.22
CA LYS A 296 11.25 -8.78 -27.59
C LYS A 296 12.76 -8.54 -27.70
N LYS A 297 13.32 -7.75 -26.78
CA LYS A 297 14.77 -7.44 -26.73
C LYS A 297 15.66 -8.67 -26.47
N SER A 298 15.13 -9.66 -25.76
CA SER A 298 15.82 -10.92 -25.43
C SER A 298 15.46 -12.07 -26.38
N GLU A 299 14.81 -11.78 -27.51
CA GLU A 299 14.39 -12.75 -28.53
C GLU A 299 13.42 -13.85 -28.02
N GLN A 300 12.77 -13.64 -26.88
CA GLN A 300 11.79 -14.55 -26.30
C GLN A 300 10.39 -14.28 -26.87
N ARG A 301 10.25 -14.35 -28.20
CA ARG A 301 9.04 -13.94 -28.93
C ARG A 301 7.78 -14.69 -28.48
N GLN A 302 7.88 -15.98 -28.19
CA GLN A 302 6.73 -16.82 -27.81
C GLN A 302 6.08 -16.36 -26.49
N ILE A 303 6.89 -16.05 -25.47
CA ILE A 303 6.32 -15.55 -24.21
C ILE A 303 5.81 -14.12 -24.38
N ALA A 304 6.47 -13.28 -25.17
CA ALA A 304 5.98 -11.94 -25.47
C ALA A 304 4.57 -12.00 -26.09
N GLU A 305 4.35 -12.88 -27.05
CA GLU A 305 3.04 -13.13 -27.66
C GLU A 305 1.99 -13.54 -26.61
N GLN A 306 2.30 -14.47 -25.71
CA GLN A 306 1.36 -14.88 -24.66
C GLN A 306 1.03 -13.76 -23.69
N VAL A 307 1.99 -12.89 -23.36
CA VAL A 307 1.73 -11.71 -22.54
C VAL A 307 0.83 -10.72 -23.26
N VAL A 308 0.99 -10.52 -24.58
CA VAL A 308 0.08 -9.68 -25.37
C VAL A 308 -1.34 -10.27 -25.38
N ARG A 309 -1.50 -11.59 -25.58
CA ARG A 309 -2.82 -12.25 -25.48
C ARG A 309 -3.45 -12.07 -24.09
N LEU A 310 -2.64 -12.13 -23.03
CA LEU A 310 -3.11 -11.85 -21.67
C LEU A 310 -3.63 -10.42 -21.55
N MET A 311 -2.89 -9.43 -22.06
CA MET A 311 -3.31 -8.02 -22.07
C MET A 311 -4.63 -7.82 -22.84
N VAL A 312 -4.78 -8.42 -24.02
CA VAL A 312 -6.03 -8.40 -24.79
C VAL A 312 -7.20 -8.94 -23.97
N SER A 313 -7.01 -10.10 -23.31
CA SER A 313 -8.06 -10.72 -22.48
C SER A 313 -8.47 -9.87 -21.27
N ILE A 314 -7.57 -8.99 -20.80
CA ILE A 314 -7.84 -8.04 -19.72
C ILE A 314 -8.67 -6.86 -20.25
N GLU A 315 -8.25 -6.24 -21.36
CA GLU A 315 -8.94 -5.09 -21.94
C GLU A 315 -10.36 -5.44 -22.42
N GLN A 316 -10.56 -6.64 -22.97
CA GLN A 316 -11.89 -7.12 -23.37
C GLN A 316 -12.91 -7.14 -22.23
N LYS A 317 -12.47 -7.20 -20.96
CA LYS A 317 -13.36 -7.15 -19.80
C LYS A 317 -13.77 -5.73 -19.41
N LYS A 318 -13.03 -4.69 -19.83
CA LYS A 318 -13.28 -3.31 -19.43
C LYS A 318 -14.44 -2.65 -20.17
N GLN A 319 -14.88 -3.23 -21.30
CA GLN A 319 -15.92 -2.65 -22.17
C GLN A 319 -15.57 -1.25 -22.72
N GLU A 320 -14.29 -0.91 -22.74
CA GLU A 320 -13.74 0.33 -23.29
C GLU A 320 -12.99 0.03 -24.59
N PRO A 321 -12.83 1.01 -25.49
CA PRO A 321 -11.97 0.86 -26.66
C PRO A 321 -10.55 0.49 -26.25
N MET A 322 -9.95 -0.46 -26.96
CA MET A 322 -8.58 -0.87 -26.71
C MET A 322 -7.60 0.26 -27.01
N GLU A 323 -6.60 0.44 -26.14
CA GLU A 323 -5.55 1.43 -26.35
C GLU A 323 -4.73 1.13 -27.62
N GLN A 324 -4.32 2.18 -28.34
CA GLN A 324 -3.57 2.06 -29.60
C GLN A 324 -2.28 1.24 -29.43
N VAL A 325 -1.58 1.39 -28.30
CA VAL A 325 -0.35 0.65 -28.00
C VAL A 325 -0.60 -0.87 -28.03
N LEU A 326 -1.73 -1.34 -27.51
CA LEU A 326 -2.06 -2.76 -27.55
C LEU A 326 -2.48 -3.23 -28.95
N LEU A 327 -3.16 -2.37 -29.73
CA LEU A 327 -3.49 -2.67 -31.12
C LEU A 327 -2.21 -2.82 -31.98
N ASP A 328 -1.21 -1.97 -31.76
CA ASP A 328 0.07 -2.03 -32.45
C ASP A 328 0.81 -3.34 -32.11
N LEU A 329 0.81 -3.75 -30.84
CA LEU A 329 1.34 -5.05 -30.40
C LEU A 329 0.56 -6.22 -31.04
N CYS A 330 -0.76 -6.16 -31.09
CA CYS A 330 -1.57 -7.18 -31.75
C CYS A 330 -1.18 -7.34 -33.23
N ALA A 331 -1.00 -6.23 -33.96
CA ALA A 331 -0.54 -6.27 -35.35
C ALA A 331 0.87 -6.88 -35.47
N GLU A 332 1.81 -6.48 -34.61
CA GLU A 332 3.19 -6.99 -34.63
C GLU A 332 3.28 -8.50 -34.38
N PHE A 333 2.43 -9.02 -33.49
CA PHE A 333 2.39 -10.43 -33.14
C PHE A 333 1.38 -11.25 -33.96
N ASN A 334 0.66 -10.63 -34.91
CA ASN A 334 -0.44 -11.24 -35.66
C ASN A 334 -1.53 -11.86 -34.75
N ILE A 335 -1.90 -11.15 -33.69
CA ILE A 335 -2.96 -11.53 -32.74
C ILE A 335 -4.25 -10.83 -33.16
N PRO A 336 -5.33 -11.56 -33.53
CA PRO A 336 -6.62 -10.95 -33.81
C PRO A 336 -7.19 -10.30 -32.55
N ALA A 337 -7.36 -8.98 -32.54
CA ALA A 337 -7.84 -8.22 -31.37
C ALA A 337 -9.35 -8.40 -31.11
N ASP A 338 -10.10 -8.77 -32.16
CA ASP A 338 -11.53 -9.05 -32.16
C ASP A 338 -11.87 -10.47 -31.68
N GLN A 339 -10.91 -11.39 -31.75
CA GLN A 339 -11.06 -12.75 -31.21
C GLN A 339 -11.18 -12.71 -29.68
N GLN A 340 -12.12 -13.47 -29.12
CA GLN A 340 -12.30 -13.57 -27.68
C GLN A 340 -11.24 -14.48 -27.03
N TYR A 341 -10.60 -13.99 -25.97
CA TYR A 341 -9.57 -14.74 -25.23
C TYR A 341 -10.02 -15.02 -23.79
N GLU A 342 -9.87 -16.26 -23.35
CA GLU A 342 -10.08 -16.62 -21.95
C GLU A 342 -8.83 -16.30 -21.10
N MET A 343 -8.97 -15.35 -20.18
CA MET A 343 -7.85 -14.85 -19.37
C MET A 343 -7.17 -15.94 -18.52
N GLN A 344 -7.93 -16.86 -17.92
CA GLN A 344 -7.35 -17.81 -16.94
C GLN A 344 -6.44 -18.87 -17.54
N PRO A 345 -6.80 -19.55 -18.64
CA PRO A 345 -5.88 -20.44 -19.34
C PRO A 345 -4.57 -19.74 -19.71
N ILE A 346 -4.65 -18.56 -20.33
CA ILE A 346 -3.47 -17.79 -20.78
C ILE A 346 -2.61 -17.37 -19.59
N LEU A 347 -3.23 -16.90 -18.50
CA LEU A 347 -2.51 -16.52 -17.28
C LEU A 347 -1.79 -17.72 -16.66
N ASN A 348 -2.38 -18.92 -16.70
CA ASN A 348 -1.75 -20.12 -16.16
C ASN A 348 -0.52 -20.52 -16.99
N GLU A 349 -0.58 -20.41 -18.32
CA GLU A 349 0.58 -20.65 -19.19
C GLU A 349 1.70 -19.66 -18.93
N CYS A 350 1.38 -18.36 -18.84
CA CYS A 350 2.35 -17.33 -18.51
C CYS A 350 3.00 -17.59 -17.15
N ARG A 351 2.20 -17.96 -16.13
CA ARG A 351 2.71 -18.29 -14.79
C ARG A 351 3.65 -19.48 -14.79
N ALA A 352 3.34 -20.53 -15.53
CA ALA A 352 4.22 -21.70 -15.64
C ALA A 352 5.58 -21.30 -16.21
N PHE A 353 5.60 -20.45 -17.25
CA PHE A 353 6.83 -19.90 -17.79
C PHE A 353 7.60 -19.05 -16.77
N TRP A 354 6.94 -18.09 -16.12
CA TRP A 354 7.59 -17.20 -15.14
C TRP A 354 8.15 -17.95 -13.94
N GLN A 355 7.47 -19.00 -13.47
CA GLN A 355 7.98 -19.88 -12.41
C GLN A 355 9.27 -20.57 -12.85
N LYS A 356 9.28 -21.17 -14.04
CA LYS A 356 10.46 -21.83 -14.60
C LYS A 356 11.66 -20.89 -14.74
N GLU A 357 11.46 -19.67 -15.25
CA GLU A 357 12.53 -18.68 -15.35
C GLU A 357 13.07 -18.26 -13.98
N MET A 358 12.19 -18.09 -12.99
CA MET A 358 12.60 -17.76 -11.62
C MET A 358 13.49 -18.84 -11.00
N PHE A 359 13.25 -20.11 -11.33
CA PHE A 359 14.02 -21.24 -10.79
C PHE A 359 15.43 -21.35 -11.35
N LYS A 360 15.67 -20.95 -12.60
CA LYS A 360 17.01 -20.99 -13.22
C LYS A 360 18.06 -20.18 -12.46
N LEU A 361 17.63 -19.24 -11.63
CA LEU A 361 18.47 -18.23 -10.99
C LEU A 361 18.63 -18.46 -9.49
N ARG A 362 18.05 -19.54 -8.96
CA ARG A 362 18.14 -19.90 -7.55
C ARG A 362 18.83 -21.24 -7.41
N ASP A 363 19.57 -21.40 -6.32
CA ASP A 363 20.01 -22.73 -5.93
C ASP A 363 18.79 -23.56 -5.50
N PRO A 364 18.62 -24.77 -6.04
CA PRO A 364 17.52 -25.63 -5.61
C PRO A 364 17.74 -26.07 -4.17
N PHE A 365 16.65 -26.13 -3.41
CA PHE A 365 16.66 -26.81 -2.12
C PHE A 365 16.85 -28.31 -2.33
N THR A 366 17.40 -28.97 -1.32
CA THR A 366 17.47 -30.44 -1.29
C THR A 366 16.64 -30.99 -0.14
N GLY A 367 16.14 -32.21 -0.32
CA GLY A 367 15.32 -32.89 0.66
C GLY A 367 15.16 -34.36 0.34
N ARG A 368 14.30 -35.03 1.10
CA ARG A 368 13.95 -36.43 0.86
C ARG A 368 12.44 -36.60 0.78
N ILE A 369 12.00 -37.51 -0.08
CA ILE A 369 10.58 -37.85 -0.19
C ILE A 369 10.12 -38.52 1.11
N ASP A 370 9.17 -37.90 1.80
CA ASP A 370 8.60 -38.43 3.05
C ASP A 370 7.47 -39.43 2.77
N LYS A 371 6.53 -39.05 1.89
CA LYS A 371 5.35 -39.83 1.52
C LYS A 371 4.95 -39.59 0.07
N LEU A 372 4.42 -40.63 -0.59
CA LEU A 372 3.79 -40.57 -1.90
C LEU A 372 2.39 -41.17 -1.82
N GLN A 373 1.40 -40.44 -2.31
CA GLN A 373 -0.01 -40.84 -2.41
C GLN A 373 -0.41 -40.76 -3.88
N LYS A 374 -0.08 -41.81 -4.65
CA LYS A 374 -0.26 -41.86 -6.11
C LYS A 374 -1.74 -41.67 -6.51
N ASP A 375 -2.67 -42.24 -5.74
CA ASP A 375 -4.11 -42.20 -6.02
C ASP A 375 -4.69 -40.78 -6.10
N ILE A 376 -4.11 -39.83 -5.35
CA ILE A 376 -4.52 -38.43 -5.32
C ILE A 376 -3.46 -37.48 -5.91
N ASN A 377 -2.48 -38.03 -6.64
CA ASN A 377 -1.39 -37.29 -7.27
C ASN A 377 -0.62 -36.36 -6.31
N LEU A 378 -0.37 -36.81 -5.07
CA LEU A 378 0.20 -35.97 -4.01
C LEU A 378 1.41 -36.62 -3.35
N GLY A 379 2.53 -35.90 -3.30
CA GLY A 379 3.75 -36.28 -2.59
C GLY A 379 4.11 -35.26 -1.51
N TYR A 380 5.00 -35.65 -0.61
CA TYR A 380 5.52 -34.79 0.46
C TYR A 380 7.04 -34.91 0.54
N ILE A 381 7.73 -33.78 0.65
CA ILE A 381 9.19 -33.69 0.79
C ILE A 381 9.52 -33.16 2.18
N LYS A 382 10.41 -33.87 2.88
CA LYS A 382 11.05 -33.38 4.10
C LYS A 382 12.30 -32.59 3.70
N ALA A 383 12.31 -31.31 4.01
CA ALA A 383 13.43 -30.41 3.69
C ALA A 383 14.71 -30.79 4.45
N GLY A 384 15.87 -30.68 3.81
CA GLY A 384 17.18 -30.81 4.48
C GLY A 384 17.61 -29.49 5.14
N GLY A 385 18.07 -29.53 6.40
CA GLY A 385 18.59 -28.36 7.13
C GLY A 385 18.16 -28.27 8.60
N SER A 386 18.45 -27.14 9.27
CA SER A 386 18.21 -26.91 10.70
C SER A 386 16.74 -26.71 11.11
N LYS A 387 15.82 -26.61 10.14
CA LYS A 387 14.37 -26.54 10.37
C LYS A 387 13.67 -27.63 9.54
N ASN A 388 13.18 -28.67 10.21
CA ASN A 388 12.41 -29.75 9.59
C ASN A 388 10.98 -29.27 9.26
N PHE A 389 10.73 -28.86 8.02
CA PHE A 389 9.37 -28.66 7.50
C PHE A 389 9.08 -29.65 6.37
N VAL A 390 7.79 -29.95 6.18
CA VAL A 390 7.30 -30.87 5.14
C VAL A 390 6.53 -30.06 4.10
N LEU A 391 6.90 -30.20 2.83
CA LEU A 391 6.25 -29.52 1.71
C LEU A 391 5.48 -30.51 0.85
N PRO A 392 4.21 -30.23 0.52
CA PRO A 392 3.49 -31.01 -0.49
C PRO A 392 4.04 -30.73 -1.90
N PHE A 393 3.88 -31.66 -2.83
CA PHE A 393 4.11 -31.47 -4.28
C PHE A 393 3.20 -32.40 -5.08
N ARG A 394 2.98 -32.10 -6.37
CA ARG A 394 2.23 -33.00 -7.28
C ARG A 394 3.15 -34.00 -7.93
N ILE A 395 2.80 -35.29 -7.85
CA ILE A 395 3.66 -36.38 -8.36
C ILE A 395 3.84 -36.26 -9.88
N SER A 396 2.78 -35.91 -10.61
CA SER A 396 2.79 -35.74 -12.07
C SER A 396 3.64 -34.57 -12.57
N GLU A 397 4.02 -33.64 -11.69
CA GLU A 397 4.80 -32.46 -12.03
C GLU A 397 6.30 -32.63 -11.69
N ALA A 398 6.69 -33.83 -11.23
CA ALA A 398 8.09 -34.16 -10.94
C ALA A 398 8.82 -34.65 -12.19
N HIS A 399 10.09 -34.26 -12.32
CA HIS A 399 10.96 -34.62 -13.44
C HIS A 399 11.58 -35.99 -13.22
N THR A 400 10.80 -37.05 -13.43
CA THR A 400 11.25 -38.44 -13.32
C THR A 400 11.55 -39.06 -14.68
N THR A 401 12.49 -40.01 -14.70
CA THR A 401 12.69 -40.92 -15.83
C THR A 401 12.26 -42.34 -15.42
N GLU A 402 12.12 -43.25 -16.39
CA GLU A 402 11.84 -44.67 -16.09
C GLU A 402 12.92 -45.26 -15.17
N GLU A 403 14.16 -44.81 -15.30
CA GLU A 403 15.32 -45.24 -14.52
C GLU A 403 15.36 -44.62 -13.11
N MET A 404 14.69 -43.47 -12.89
CA MET A 404 14.63 -42.77 -11.61
C MET A 404 13.19 -42.41 -11.21
N PRO A 405 12.37 -43.41 -10.86
CA PRO A 405 11.03 -43.16 -10.35
C PRO A 405 11.08 -42.58 -8.94
N LEU A 406 10.11 -41.73 -8.60
CA LEU A 406 9.98 -41.24 -7.22
C LEU A 406 9.69 -42.41 -6.27
N VAL A 407 10.57 -42.59 -5.28
CA VAL A 407 10.41 -43.57 -4.20
C VAL A 407 10.57 -42.90 -2.84
N ARG A 408 9.96 -43.50 -1.82
CA ARG A 408 10.09 -42.98 -0.44
C ARG A 408 11.57 -42.93 -0.04
N ASN A 409 11.92 -41.89 0.73
CA ASN A 409 13.27 -41.57 1.18
C ASN A 409 14.26 -41.17 0.07
N MET A 410 13.84 -41.10 -1.19
CA MET A 410 14.70 -40.65 -2.29
C MET A 410 15.14 -39.20 -2.09
N LYS A 411 16.42 -38.93 -2.34
CA LYS A 411 16.93 -37.55 -2.36
C LYS A 411 16.40 -36.84 -3.60
N VAL A 412 15.90 -35.63 -3.40
CA VAL A 412 15.35 -34.79 -4.46
C VAL A 412 15.87 -33.36 -4.32
N SER A 413 15.98 -32.67 -5.45
CA SER A 413 16.11 -31.21 -5.53
C SER A 413 14.77 -30.59 -5.89
N TYR A 414 14.47 -29.41 -5.37
CA TYR A 414 13.20 -28.72 -5.60
C TYR A 414 13.30 -27.23 -5.35
N TYR A 415 12.33 -26.47 -5.84
CA TYR A 415 12.11 -25.08 -5.45
C TYR A 415 10.84 -24.95 -4.62
N VAL A 416 10.71 -23.85 -3.87
CA VAL A 416 9.52 -23.56 -3.08
C VAL A 416 8.72 -22.47 -3.77
N ALA A 417 7.45 -22.75 -4.02
CA ALA A 417 6.48 -21.79 -4.54
C ALA A 417 5.27 -21.68 -3.61
N ASP A 418 4.60 -20.52 -3.64
CA ASP A 418 3.34 -20.31 -2.94
C ASP A 418 2.17 -20.62 -3.89
N LEU A 419 1.24 -21.46 -3.43
CA LEU A 419 -0.03 -21.77 -4.11
C LEU A 419 -1.19 -21.23 -3.29
N PHE A 420 -2.08 -20.45 -3.88
CA PHE A 420 -3.30 -20.02 -3.21
C PHE A 420 -4.27 -21.19 -3.09
N ASP A 421 -4.69 -21.54 -1.87
CA ASP A 421 -5.75 -22.51 -1.60
C ASP A 421 -7.09 -21.76 -1.43
N PRO A 422 -8.01 -21.81 -2.43
CA PRO A 422 -9.28 -21.09 -2.37
C PRO A 422 -10.21 -21.61 -1.28
N LYS A 423 -10.07 -22.89 -0.88
CA LYS A 423 -10.92 -23.51 0.16
C LYS A 423 -10.50 -23.06 1.56
N LYS A 424 -9.22 -22.79 1.75
CA LYS A 424 -8.66 -22.34 3.05
C LYS A 424 -8.37 -20.83 3.10
N ASN A 425 -8.64 -20.13 2.00
CA ASN A 425 -8.35 -18.70 1.81
C ASN A 425 -6.95 -18.30 2.28
N ARG A 426 -5.94 -19.12 1.96
CA ARG A 426 -4.55 -18.90 2.37
C ARG A 426 -3.57 -19.42 1.33
N TYR A 427 -2.38 -18.84 1.29
CA TYR A 427 -1.27 -19.38 0.51
C TYR A 427 -0.64 -20.57 1.24
N ILE A 428 -0.34 -21.63 0.49
CA ILE A 428 0.32 -22.84 0.95
C ILE A 428 1.64 -22.94 0.19
N ARG A 429 2.74 -23.09 0.94
CA ARG A 429 4.04 -23.43 0.35
C ARG A 429 4.03 -24.87 -0.14
N HIS A 430 4.51 -25.07 -1.35
CA HIS A 430 4.65 -26.38 -1.95
C HIS A 430 5.99 -26.45 -2.71
N ALA A 431 6.45 -27.67 -2.93
CA ALA A 431 7.63 -27.93 -3.73
C ALA A 431 7.25 -28.11 -5.20
N VAL A 432 8.09 -27.55 -6.08
CA VAL A 432 7.93 -27.55 -7.54
C VAL A 432 9.26 -27.84 -8.22
N GLU A 433 9.22 -28.23 -9.51
CA GLU A 433 10.37 -28.74 -10.27
C GLU A 433 11.13 -29.86 -9.53
N VAL A 434 10.37 -30.74 -8.88
CA VAL A 434 10.95 -31.82 -8.06
C VAL A 434 11.71 -32.77 -8.96
N THR A 435 13.01 -32.89 -8.74
CA THR A 435 13.90 -33.72 -9.55
C THR A 435 14.63 -34.73 -8.66
N PRO A 436 14.59 -36.03 -8.98
CA PRO A 436 15.40 -37.04 -8.30
C PRO A 436 16.90 -36.73 -8.40
N VAL A 437 17.63 -36.87 -7.29
CA VAL A 437 19.08 -36.68 -7.24
C VAL A 437 19.73 -38.05 -7.10
N PRO A 438 20.60 -38.48 -8.04
CA PRO A 438 21.32 -39.75 -7.93
C PRO A 438 22.14 -39.78 -6.63
N GLU A 439 21.99 -40.82 -5.83
CA GLU A 439 22.88 -41.05 -4.70
C GLU A 439 24.11 -41.80 -5.22
N THR A 440 25.29 -41.18 -5.14
CA THR A 440 26.55 -41.91 -5.32
C THR A 440 26.62 -43.02 -4.27
N PRO A 441 26.84 -44.29 -4.64
CA PRO A 441 26.95 -45.36 -3.68
C PRO A 441 28.10 -45.06 -2.70
N LYS A 442 27.80 -45.08 -1.40
CA LYS A 442 28.85 -45.01 -0.37
C LYS A 442 29.76 -46.23 -0.53
N PRO A 443 31.09 -46.09 -0.49
CA PRO A 443 31.97 -47.25 -0.48
C PRO A 443 31.65 -48.11 0.74
N GLU A 444 31.41 -49.39 0.50
CA GLU A 444 31.20 -50.40 1.54
C GLU A 444 32.38 -50.36 2.52
N LYS A 445 32.08 -50.08 3.79
CA LYS A 445 33.06 -50.28 4.85
C LYS A 445 33.32 -51.78 4.94
N LYS A 446 34.47 -52.22 4.43
CA LYS A 446 35.01 -53.54 4.74
C LYS A 446 35.11 -53.68 6.25
N GLU A 447 34.45 -54.71 6.76
CA GLU A 447 34.69 -55.27 8.07
C GLU A 447 36.16 -55.68 8.17
N THR A 448 36.83 -55.27 9.25
CA THR A 448 38.04 -55.94 9.73
C THR A 448 37.84 -56.16 11.23
N GLU A 449 37.67 -57.43 11.56
CA GLU A 449 37.70 -57.99 12.90
C GLU A 449 39.10 -57.86 13.53
N GLY A 450 39.12 -57.66 14.86
CA GLY A 450 40.04 -58.34 15.78
C GLY A 450 41.38 -57.67 16.13
N GLY A 451 41.54 -57.30 17.40
CA GLY A 451 42.85 -57.24 18.06
C GLY A 451 43.03 -56.18 19.15
N GLU A 452 42.61 -56.47 20.38
CA GLU A 452 43.15 -55.83 21.61
C GLU A 452 44.65 -56.20 21.76
N THR A 453 45.59 -55.37 22.24
CA THR A 453 45.70 -54.84 23.61
C THR A 453 46.93 -53.92 23.74
N SER A 454 46.82 -52.95 24.66
CA SER A 454 47.83 -52.52 25.64
C SER A 454 48.99 -51.55 25.31
N GLN A 455 48.93 -50.44 26.07
CA GLN A 455 50.00 -49.74 26.82
C GLN A 455 50.65 -48.45 26.27
N ALA A 456 50.78 -47.55 27.23
CA ALA A 456 51.15 -46.15 27.19
C ALA A 456 52.67 -45.95 27.22
N GLU A 457 53.15 -44.83 26.65
CA GLU A 457 54.15 -43.96 27.30
C GLU A 457 54.37 -42.63 26.55
N THR A 458 54.32 -41.55 27.33
CA THR A 458 55.08 -40.28 27.32
C THR A 458 55.30 -39.44 26.04
N ALA A 459 54.88 -38.17 26.17
CA ALA A 459 55.32 -37.01 25.36
C ALA A 459 56.60 -36.38 25.94
N PRO A 460 57.28 -35.52 25.14
CA PRO A 460 57.59 -34.20 25.67
C PRO A 460 57.28 -33.04 24.70
N GLN A 461 56.95 -31.90 25.33
CA GLN A 461 56.71 -30.58 24.76
C GLN A 461 58.01 -29.94 24.23
N ALA A 462 57.87 -29.02 23.27
CA ALA A 462 58.89 -28.04 22.91
C ALA A 462 58.28 -26.64 22.82
N GLU A 463 59.06 -25.68 23.31
CA GLU A 463 58.74 -24.32 23.76
C GLU A 463 58.64 -23.28 22.64
N ALA A 464 57.99 -22.16 22.97
CA ALA A 464 58.02 -20.88 22.26
C ALA A 464 59.29 -20.07 22.57
N PRO A 465 59.63 -19.02 21.78
CA PRO A 465 60.48 -17.94 22.25
C PRO A 465 59.72 -16.62 22.44
N VAL A 466 60.16 -15.88 23.46
CA VAL A 466 59.74 -14.54 23.89
C VAL A 466 60.91 -13.56 23.70
N GLN A 467 60.59 -12.25 23.70
CA GLN A 467 61.40 -11.06 24.02
C GLN A 467 61.80 -10.20 22.78
N THR A 468 61.74 -8.86 22.79
CA THR A 468 61.82 -7.86 23.88
C THR A 468 61.19 -6.50 23.50
N GLU A 469 60.76 -5.76 24.54
CA GLU A 469 60.30 -4.36 24.55
C GLU A 469 61.45 -3.33 24.41
N GLN A 470 61.11 -2.09 24.01
CA GLN A 470 61.62 -0.88 24.67
C GLN A 470 60.69 0.33 24.46
N THR A 471 60.42 1.00 25.56
CA THR A 471 59.55 2.17 25.81
C THR A 471 60.35 3.47 25.88
N VAL A 472 59.81 4.60 25.39
CA VAL A 472 60.03 5.98 25.93
C VAL A 472 58.83 6.89 25.55
N GLU A 473 58.33 7.65 26.54
CA GLU A 473 57.37 8.80 26.50
C GLU A 473 58.04 9.99 27.27
N PRO A 474 57.52 11.26 27.38
CA PRO A 474 56.30 11.92 26.83
C PRO A 474 56.39 13.43 26.37
N GLU A 475 55.32 13.90 25.70
CA GLU A 475 54.57 15.22 25.75
C GLU A 475 55.18 16.64 25.42
N PRO A 476 54.40 17.75 25.19
CA PRO A 476 52.96 17.93 24.83
C PRO A 476 52.60 19.10 23.81
N VAL A 477 51.30 19.29 23.53
CA VAL A 477 50.49 20.55 23.43
C VAL A 477 49.72 20.89 22.11
N ASN A 478 48.39 21.06 22.30
CA ASN A 478 47.33 21.90 21.66
C ASN A 478 46.37 21.39 20.55
N GLU A 479 45.19 20.90 21.00
CA GLU A 479 43.78 21.36 20.78
C GLU A 479 43.49 22.43 19.67
N ALA A 480 42.44 22.43 18.83
CA ALA A 480 41.09 21.81 18.70
C ALA A 480 40.50 22.19 17.27
N PRO A 481 39.21 21.97 16.87
CA PRO A 481 38.17 21.01 17.27
C PRO A 481 37.42 20.26 16.11
N ALA A 482 36.79 19.15 16.50
CA ALA A 482 35.46 18.61 16.13
C ALA A 482 35.15 18.13 14.69
N GLU A 483 35.31 16.80 14.52
CA GLU A 483 34.61 15.99 13.51
C GLU A 483 33.14 15.79 13.89
N SER A 484 32.26 15.88 12.90
CA SER A 484 30.83 15.60 12.99
C SER A 484 30.57 14.10 13.12
N GLU A 485 29.91 13.69 14.20
CA GLU A 485 29.37 12.34 14.38
C GLU A 485 28.39 11.97 13.26
N ALA A 486 28.60 10.80 12.67
CA ALA A 486 27.67 10.15 11.75
C ALA A 486 26.36 9.76 12.48
N PRO A 487 25.17 9.94 11.88
CA PRO A 487 23.93 9.59 12.56
C PRO A 487 23.76 8.07 12.67
N ALA A 488 23.48 7.63 13.89
CA ALA A 488 23.20 6.25 14.25
C ALA A 488 22.01 5.66 13.48
N LYS A 489 22.18 4.42 12.98
CA LYS A 489 21.11 3.63 12.33
C LYS A 489 19.90 3.46 13.26
N PRO A 490 18.66 3.66 12.80
CA PRO A 490 17.48 3.44 13.64
C PRO A 490 17.28 1.95 13.95
N ARG A 491 16.99 1.66 15.22
CA ARG A 491 16.75 0.33 15.77
C ARG A 491 15.53 -0.34 15.11
N LYS A 492 15.75 -1.55 14.54
CA LYS A 492 14.70 -2.46 14.07
C LYS A 492 13.65 -2.71 15.17
N LYS A 493 12.42 -2.25 14.97
CA LYS A 493 11.25 -2.65 15.78
C LYS A 493 10.42 -3.67 15.00
N LYS A 494 10.22 -4.85 15.60
CA LYS A 494 9.26 -5.86 15.10
C LYS A 494 7.85 -5.29 15.21
N VAL A 495 7.25 -4.93 14.09
CA VAL A 495 5.81 -4.64 14.00
C VAL A 495 5.06 -5.97 13.94
N LYS A 496 4.08 -6.16 14.84
CA LYS A 496 3.13 -7.29 14.78
C LYS A 496 2.25 -7.09 13.55
N LYS A 497 2.26 -8.08 12.64
CA LYS A 497 1.32 -8.18 11.51
C LYS A 497 -0.10 -8.39 12.05
N GLU A 498 -0.98 -7.43 11.83
CA GLU A 498 -2.42 -7.69 11.67
C GLU A 498 -2.69 -7.81 10.17
N GLU A 499 -3.22 -8.96 9.75
CA GLU A 499 -3.62 -9.23 8.38
C GLU A 499 -4.92 -8.48 8.09
N GLU A 500 -4.81 -7.28 7.51
CA GLU A 500 -5.92 -6.63 6.84
C GLU A 500 -5.91 -6.97 5.35
N THR A 501 -6.93 -7.71 4.93
CA THR A 501 -7.31 -7.90 3.54
C THR A 501 -7.67 -6.54 2.92
N ASN A 502 -6.74 -5.97 2.18
CA ASN A 502 -6.97 -4.77 1.37
C ASN A 502 -7.66 -5.18 0.06
N GLN A 503 -9.00 -5.22 0.08
CA GLN A 503 -9.81 -4.90 -1.10
C GLN A 503 -10.17 -3.43 -0.94
N ASP A 504 -9.40 -2.56 -1.56
CA ASP A 504 -9.89 -1.25 -2.01
C ASP A 504 -8.98 -0.75 -3.12
N GLY A 505 -9.62 -0.27 -4.18
CA GLY A 505 -8.96 0.24 -5.36
C GLY A 505 -8.16 1.51 -5.05
N TRP A 506 -6.84 1.40 -5.19
CA TRP A 506 -5.94 2.49 -5.50
C TRP A 506 -5.13 2.12 -6.74
#